data_AF-K9QV91-F1
#
_entry.id   AF-K9QV91-F1
#
_cell.length_a   1.000
_cell.length_b   1.000
_cell.length_c   1.000
_cell.angle_alpha   90.00
_cell.angle_beta   90.00
_cell.angle_gamma   90.00
#
_symmetry.space_group_name_H-M   'P 1'
#
loop_
_entity.id
_entity.type
_entity.pdbx_description
1 polymer ?
#
loop_
_entity_poly.entity_id
_entity_poly.type
_entity_poly.pdbx_seq_one_letter_code
_entity_poly.pdbx_strand_id
1 'polypeptide(L)'
;MSSTIFSSFRSPGVRINETTQGYRSLDIASHQAVYMIGSGTNGDAFIPTQVTSLTDFTNVFGSSPSENSVKLFFRNDRRGILYFVRTSPALRVRVTVSSATNGEYPLSIASTRGAVNVSFTASSSTTAQIASGLIEAINNSTLSAHVKAGAGSSSNQLIISMSNPTDPFLAVTSTNSNLAIVNHNDTTKDRREVISKDSGGRVLTKVTLEGEYHKYEPKPASRIRARKLEPVVKGRTGRDNY
;
A
#
# COMPACT_ATOMS: atom_id res chain seq x y z
N MET A 1 31.98 -36.78 -13.90
CA MET A 1 33.22 -36.28 -14.53
C MET A 1 32.83 -35.73 -15.89
N SER A 2 32.78 -34.40 -16.01
CA SER A 2 32.35 -33.70 -17.23
C SER A 2 33.50 -33.71 -18.24
N SER A 3 33.23 -34.17 -19.46
CA SER A 3 34.22 -34.33 -20.51
C SER A 3 34.66 -32.98 -21.08
N THR A 4 35.93 -32.65 -20.91
CA THR A 4 36.64 -31.52 -21.52
C THR A 4 36.88 -31.77 -23.02
N ILE A 5 35.83 -31.81 -23.83
CA ILE A 5 35.93 -32.10 -25.28
C ILE A 5 36.34 -30.86 -26.11
N PHE A 6 36.44 -29.67 -25.52
CA PHE A 6 36.66 -28.42 -26.28
C PHE A 6 37.95 -27.65 -25.95
N SER A 7 38.90 -28.25 -25.24
CA SER A 7 40.16 -27.55 -24.87
C SER A 7 41.19 -27.44 -26.01
N SER A 8 40.96 -28.04 -27.19
CA SER A 8 41.99 -28.18 -28.23
C SER A 8 41.75 -27.44 -29.56
N PHE A 9 40.64 -26.71 -29.74
CA PHE A 9 40.45 -25.94 -30.98
C PHE A 9 41.14 -24.56 -30.86
N ARG A 10 42.28 -24.38 -31.55
CA ARG A 10 43.04 -23.11 -31.67
C ARG A 10 42.91 -22.43 -33.05
N SER A 11 41.90 -22.77 -33.84
CA SER A 11 41.64 -22.11 -35.11
C SER A 11 40.74 -20.87 -34.95
N PRO A 12 40.99 -19.78 -35.70
CA PRO A 12 40.04 -18.69 -35.86
C PRO A 12 38.75 -19.23 -36.50
N GLY A 13 37.58 -18.91 -35.92
CA GLY A 13 36.29 -19.35 -36.43
C GLY A 13 35.13 -18.86 -35.59
N VAL A 14 33.91 -18.92 -36.14
CA VAL A 14 32.68 -18.58 -35.41
C VAL A 14 32.32 -19.75 -34.50
N ARG A 15 32.19 -19.48 -33.20
CA ARG A 15 31.76 -20.47 -32.20
C ARG A 15 30.40 -20.08 -31.67
N ILE A 16 29.46 -21.01 -31.70
CA ILE A 16 28.15 -20.86 -31.06
C ILE A 16 28.30 -21.45 -29.65
N ASN A 17 28.36 -20.58 -28.65
CA ASN A 17 28.28 -20.99 -27.26
C ASN A 17 26.88 -20.62 -26.74
N GLU A 18 26.14 -21.62 -26.28
CA GLU A 18 24.92 -21.39 -25.51
C GLU A 18 25.33 -20.89 -24.12
N THR A 19 25.33 -19.57 -23.96
CA THR A 19 25.39 -18.96 -22.63
C THR A 19 23.98 -18.56 -22.25
N THR A 20 23.56 -18.91 -21.03
CA THR A 20 22.37 -18.31 -20.43
C THR A 20 22.70 -16.84 -20.21
N GLN A 21 22.41 -16.01 -21.20
CA GLN A 21 22.56 -14.57 -21.06
C GLN A 21 21.57 -14.14 -19.98
N GLY A 22 22.09 -13.70 -18.85
CA GLY A 22 21.29 -12.93 -17.90
C GLY A 22 20.70 -11.69 -18.58
N TYR A 23 19.80 -11.00 -17.87
CA TYR A 23 19.10 -9.79 -18.29
C TYR A 23 19.84 -9.00 -19.40
N ARG A 24 19.29 -9.02 -20.62
CA ARG A 24 19.76 -8.09 -21.66
C ARG A 24 19.33 -6.69 -21.23
N SER A 25 20.30 -5.78 -21.11
CA SER A 25 20.03 -4.37 -20.90
C SER A 25 19.44 -3.79 -22.17
N LEU A 26 18.14 -3.99 -22.39
CA LEU A 26 17.37 -3.07 -23.22
C LEU A 26 17.40 -1.74 -22.48
N ASP A 27 18.02 -0.74 -23.12
CA ASP A 27 18.13 0.61 -22.59
C ASP A 27 16.69 1.15 -22.46
N ILE A 28 16.14 1.08 -21.25
CA ILE A 28 14.86 1.70 -20.95
C ILE A 28 15.14 3.20 -21.00
N ALA A 29 14.55 3.85 -21.98
CA ALA A 29 14.82 5.23 -22.26
C ALA A 29 14.54 6.10 -21.03
N SER A 30 15.48 7.00 -20.72
CA SER A 30 15.51 7.88 -19.54
C SER A 30 14.28 8.78 -19.37
N HIS A 31 13.34 8.78 -20.31
CA HIS A 31 12.06 9.49 -20.23
C HIS A 31 10.95 8.71 -19.52
N GLN A 32 11.15 7.44 -19.18
CA GLN A 32 10.17 6.66 -18.41
C GLN A 32 10.36 6.93 -16.91
N ALA A 33 9.91 8.10 -16.46
CA ALA A 33 9.76 8.41 -15.04
C ALA A 33 8.40 7.93 -14.55
N VAL A 34 8.38 7.17 -13.45
CA VAL A 34 7.14 6.74 -12.78
C VAL A 34 6.93 7.58 -11.54
N TYR A 35 5.70 8.05 -11.34
CA TYR A 35 5.29 8.76 -10.14
C TYR A 35 4.46 7.83 -9.27
N MET A 36 4.79 7.77 -7.98
CA MET A 36 4.01 7.04 -6.99
C MET A 36 3.64 7.97 -5.85
N ILE A 37 2.36 7.99 -5.50
CA ILE A 37 1.82 8.76 -4.38
C ILE A 37 1.53 7.77 -3.25
N GLY A 38 2.07 8.04 -2.06
CA GLY A 38 1.89 7.17 -0.92
C GLY A 38 2.20 7.86 0.41
N SER A 39 2.09 7.11 1.49
CA SER A 39 2.45 7.60 2.84
C SER A 39 3.82 7.10 3.26
N GLY A 40 4.46 7.80 4.19
CA GLY A 40 5.74 7.43 4.79
C GLY A 40 5.89 8.09 6.15
N THR A 41 6.79 7.57 6.99
CA THR A 41 7.07 8.16 8.30
C THR A 41 7.91 9.44 8.17
N ASN A 42 8.85 9.48 7.22
CA ASN A 42 9.84 10.54 7.05
C ASN A 42 9.76 11.20 5.65
N GLY A 43 10.59 12.21 5.41
CA GLY A 43 10.71 12.91 4.12
C GLY A 43 9.71 14.05 3.96
N ASP A 44 9.97 15.00 3.07
CA ASP A 44 9.08 16.13 2.88
C ASP A 44 7.76 15.70 2.25
N ALA A 45 6.66 16.19 2.81
CA ALA A 45 5.33 15.93 2.26
C ALA A 45 5.08 16.81 1.02
N PHE A 46 4.41 16.24 0.03
CA PHE A 46 4.00 16.89 -1.22
C PHE A 46 5.15 17.37 -2.13
N ILE A 47 6.39 16.98 -1.83
CA ILE A 47 7.55 17.19 -2.68
C ILE A 47 7.88 15.87 -3.39
N PRO A 48 7.88 15.83 -4.73
CA PRO A 48 8.35 14.65 -5.46
C PRO A 48 9.84 14.45 -5.23
N THR A 49 10.21 13.36 -4.57
CA THR A 49 11.61 13.00 -4.36
C THR A 49 11.96 11.81 -5.23
N GLN A 50 13.07 11.93 -5.96
CA GLN A 50 13.58 10.81 -6.75
C GLN A 50 14.10 9.72 -5.81
N VAL A 51 13.76 8.48 -6.16
CA VAL A 51 14.17 7.27 -5.48
C VAL A 51 14.76 6.34 -6.53
N THR A 52 15.94 5.80 -6.24
CA THR A 52 16.70 4.97 -7.19
C THR A 52 16.78 3.49 -6.79
N SER A 53 16.39 3.17 -5.55
CA SER A 53 16.34 1.80 -5.05
C SER A 53 15.40 1.68 -3.85
N LEU A 54 15.07 0.45 -3.44
CA LEU A 54 14.32 0.22 -2.21
C LEU A 54 15.06 0.73 -0.96
N THR A 55 16.39 0.60 -0.91
CA THR A 55 17.18 1.09 0.23
C THR A 55 17.13 2.62 0.33
N ASP A 56 17.24 3.30 -0.81
CA ASP A 56 17.09 4.75 -0.92
C ASP A 56 15.69 5.19 -0.45
N PHE A 57 14.65 4.48 -0.90
CA PHE A 57 13.28 4.71 -0.45
C PHE A 57 13.15 4.63 1.08
N THR A 58 13.65 3.55 1.69
CA THR A 58 13.55 3.35 3.15
C THR A 58 14.38 4.37 3.92
N ASN A 59 15.50 4.85 3.37
CA ASN A 59 16.31 5.88 4.01
C ASN A 59 15.61 7.24 4.01
N VAL A 60 14.96 7.60 2.89
CA VAL A 60 14.28 8.89 2.73
C VAL A 60 12.93 8.91 3.46
N PHE A 61 12.11 7.87 3.27
CA PHE A 61 10.72 7.85 3.71
C PHE A 61 10.45 6.99 4.94
N GLY A 62 11.42 6.18 5.38
CA GLY A 62 11.30 5.31 6.55
C GLY A 62 10.29 4.18 6.31
N SER A 63 9.52 3.86 7.36
CA SER A 63 8.45 2.86 7.25
C SER A 63 7.31 3.40 6.40
N SER A 64 6.84 2.61 5.45
CA SER A 64 5.78 3.01 4.52
C SER A 64 4.90 1.83 4.12
N PRO A 65 3.56 1.99 4.07
CA PRO A 65 2.69 1.01 3.43
C PRO A 65 3.01 0.74 1.95
N SER A 66 3.65 1.71 1.27
CA SER A 66 4.04 1.61 -0.13
C SER A 66 5.34 0.83 -0.35
N GLU A 67 6.03 0.40 0.72
CA GLU A 67 7.32 -0.30 0.62
C GLU A 67 7.24 -1.55 -0.28
N ASN A 68 6.17 -2.34 -0.16
CA ASN A 68 5.97 -3.53 -1.00
C ASN A 68 5.79 -3.18 -2.48
N SER A 69 5.09 -2.08 -2.79
CA SER A 69 4.89 -1.60 -4.16
C SER A 69 6.21 -1.09 -4.76
N VAL A 70 7.00 -0.35 -3.97
CA VAL A 70 8.33 0.13 -4.38
C VAL A 70 9.30 -1.03 -4.58
N LYS A 71 9.25 -2.04 -3.70
CA LYS A 71 10.01 -3.28 -3.85
C LYS A 71 9.64 -4.02 -5.13
N LEU A 72 8.36 -4.11 -5.46
CA LEU A 72 7.90 -4.74 -6.70
C LEU A 72 8.39 -3.96 -7.93
N PHE A 73 8.30 -2.63 -7.89
CA PHE A 73 8.79 -1.76 -8.96
C PHE A 73 10.27 -2.03 -9.28
N PHE A 74 11.16 -1.94 -8.28
CA PHE A 74 12.60 -2.15 -8.50
C PHE A 74 12.99 -3.61 -8.76
N ARG A 75 12.12 -4.59 -8.47
CA ARG A 75 12.32 -5.99 -8.88
C ARG A 75 12.01 -6.20 -10.36
N ASN A 76 11.03 -5.47 -10.90
CA ASN A 76 10.66 -5.54 -12.31
C ASN A 76 11.55 -4.66 -13.18
N ASP A 77 11.89 -3.46 -12.70
CA ASP A 77 12.81 -2.55 -13.36
C ASP A 77 13.82 -1.97 -12.36
N ARG A 78 15.02 -2.57 -12.34
CA ARG A 78 16.09 -2.17 -11.43
C ARG A 78 16.71 -0.80 -11.79
N ARG A 79 16.48 -0.30 -13.01
CA ARG A 79 17.03 0.98 -13.49
C ARG A 79 15.95 2.05 -13.62
N GLY A 80 14.71 1.72 -13.27
CA GLY A 80 13.57 2.63 -13.34
C GLY A 80 13.77 3.87 -12.48
N ILE A 81 13.36 5.02 -13.00
CA ILE A 81 13.36 6.29 -12.25
C ILE A 81 12.00 6.44 -11.58
N LEU A 82 11.98 6.34 -10.25
CA LEU A 82 10.77 6.52 -9.45
C LEU A 82 10.81 7.89 -8.75
N TYR A 83 9.78 8.70 -8.94
CA TYR A 83 9.50 9.85 -8.08
C TYR A 83 8.41 9.47 -7.09
N PHE A 84 8.74 9.48 -5.81
CA PHE A 84 7.78 9.23 -4.75
C PHE A 84 7.31 10.56 -4.14
N VAL A 85 6.00 10.76 -4.10
CA VAL A 85 5.36 11.90 -3.45
C VAL A 85 4.74 11.40 -2.16
N ARG A 86 5.33 11.80 -1.03
CA ARG A 86 4.74 11.52 0.28
C ARG A 86 3.51 12.40 0.48
N THR A 87 2.38 11.80 0.81
CA THR A 87 1.21 12.51 1.31
C THR A 87 1.22 12.51 2.83
N SER A 88 0.87 13.65 3.44
CA SER A 88 0.58 13.71 4.87
C SER A 88 -0.73 12.96 5.17
N PRO A 89 -0.78 12.11 6.22
CA PRO A 89 -2.03 11.50 6.64
C PRO A 89 -3.00 12.60 7.09
N ALA A 90 -4.25 12.54 6.62
CA ALA A 90 -5.28 13.45 7.09
C ALA A 90 -5.54 13.18 8.58
N LEU A 91 -5.36 14.20 9.43
CA LEU A 91 -5.66 14.09 10.86
C LEU A 91 -7.15 13.89 11.06
N ARG A 92 -7.50 12.86 11.83
CA ARG A 92 -8.87 12.47 12.12
C ARG A 92 -9.05 12.15 13.59
N VAL A 93 -10.18 12.53 14.15
CA VAL A 93 -10.57 12.18 15.51
C VAL A 93 -11.93 11.51 15.44
N ARG A 94 -12.04 10.35 16.07
CA ARG A 94 -13.31 9.64 16.21
C ARG A 94 -13.94 10.04 17.54
N VAL A 95 -15.19 10.44 17.50
CA VAL A 95 -16.01 10.66 18.69
C VAL A 95 -17.16 9.66 18.66
N THR A 96 -17.35 8.92 19.76
CA THR A 96 -18.42 7.96 19.93
C THR A 96 -19.36 8.45 21.02
N VAL A 97 -20.66 8.50 20.72
CA VAL A 97 -21.70 8.75 21.72
C VAL A 97 -22.01 7.41 22.40
N SER A 98 -21.58 7.27 23.65
CA SER A 98 -21.69 6.03 24.44
C SER A 98 -23.11 5.81 24.96
N SER A 99 -23.81 6.88 25.30
CA SER A 99 -25.18 6.84 25.83
C SER A 99 -25.93 8.14 25.52
N ALA A 100 -27.25 8.02 25.40
CA ALA A 100 -28.14 9.15 25.18
C ALA A 100 -28.79 9.56 26.49
N THR A 101 -28.46 10.76 26.97
CA THR A 101 -29.03 11.37 28.16
C THR A 101 -29.48 12.77 27.82
N ASN A 102 -30.52 13.25 28.51
CA ASN A 102 -30.92 14.64 28.37
C ASN A 102 -29.83 15.56 28.92
N GLY A 103 -29.55 16.64 28.21
CA GLY A 103 -28.51 17.60 28.57
C GLY A 103 -27.65 18.04 27.39
N GLU A 104 -26.60 18.77 27.70
CA GLU A 104 -25.69 19.35 26.72
C GLU A 104 -24.50 18.41 26.44
N TYR A 105 -24.13 18.32 25.17
CA TYR A 105 -22.97 17.59 24.68
C TYR A 105 -21.92 18.59 24.14
N PRO A 106 -21.10 19.20 25.02
CA PRO A 106 -20.07 20.13 24.61
C PRO A 106 -18.86 19.41 24.00
N LEU A 107 -18.34 19.94 22.90
CA LEU A 107 -17.08 19.55 22.29
C LEU A 107 -16.21 20.79 22.08
N SER A 108 -14.98 20.74 22.57
CA SER A 108 -13.95 21.73 22.25
C SER A 108 -13.06 21.16 21.16
N ILE A 109 -12.93 21.89 20.06
CA ILE A 109 -12.11 21.52 18.91
C ILE A 109 -11.01 22.56 18.78
N ALA A 110 -9.76 22.12 18.85
CA ALA A 110 -8.60 22.95 18.63
C ALA A 110 -7.82 22.46 17.41
N SER A 111 -7.37 23.41 16.59
CA SER A 111 -6.55 23.17 15.41
C SER A 111 -5.46 24.22 15.32
N THR A 112 -4.53 24.06 14.36
CA THR A 112 -3.52 25.11 14.08
C THR A 112 -4.14 26.45 13.67
N ARG A 113 -5.41 26.46 13.23
CA ARG A 113 -6.13 27.66 12.76
C ARG A 113 -6.97 28.33 13.84
N GLY A 114 -7.02 27.78 15.05
CA GLY A 114 -7.81 28.29 16.17
C GLY A 114 -8.61 27.20 16.88
N ALA A 115 -9.43 27.63 17.84
CA ALA A 115 -10.27 26.75 18.64
C ALA A 115 -11.74 27.20 18.57
N VAL A 116 -12.66 26.23 18.65
CA VAL A 116 -14.10 26.47 18.73
C VAL A 116 -14.74 25.51 19.72
N ASN A 117 -15.71 26.01 20.46
CA ASN A 117 -16.59 25.19 21.27
C ASN A 117 -17.91 25.04 20.53
N VAL A 118 -18.33 23.80 20.34
CA VAL A 118 -19.64 23.45 19.78
C VAL A 118 -20.41 22.67 20.81
N SER A 119 -21.72 22.77 20.79
CA SER A 119 -22.56 21.95 21.65
C SER A 119 -23.85 21.56 20.96
N PHE A 120 -24.41 20.44 21.42
CA PHE A 120 -25.73 19.98 21.04
C PHE A 120 -26.54 19.68 22.31
N THR A 121 -27.76 20.17 22.39
CA THR A 121 -28.65 19.94 23.54
C THR A 121 -29.65 18.84 23.20
N ALA A 122 -29.59 17.73 23.94
CA ALA A 122 -30.51 16.59 23.81
C ALA A 122 -31.66 16.69 24.82
N SER A 123 -32.90 16.46 24.38
CA SER A 123 -34.10 16.45 25.25
C SER A 123 -34.87 15.12 25.23
N SER A 124 -34.82 14.40 24.12
CA SER A 124 -35.37 13.05 23.94
C SER A 124 -34.70 12.38 22.74
N SER A 125 -33.39 12.60 22.62
CA SER A 125 -32.61 12.23 21.45
C SER A 125 -32.02 10.84 21.60
N THR A 126 -31.91 10.11 20.49
CA THR A 126 -31.12 8.88 20.38
C THR A 126 -29.63 9.21 20.24
N THR A 127 -28.75 8.23 20.46
CA THR A 127 -27.30 8.40 20.23
C THR A 127 -26.97 8.81 18.80
N ALA A 128 -27.76 8.35 17.82
CA ALA A 128 -27.63 8.73 16.43
C ALA A 128 -28.04 10.18 16.15
N GLN A 129 -29.11 10.65 16.79
CA GLN A 129 -29.54 12.06 16.69
C GLN A 129 -28.51 12.99 17.35
N ILE A 130 -27.92 12.60 18.48
CA ILE A 130 -26.85 13.37 19.12
C ILE A 130 -25.63 13.44 18.19
N ALA A 131 -25.19 12.32 17.62
CA ALA A 131 -24.06 12.31 16.68
C ALA A 131 -24.33 13.20 15.45
N SER A 132 -25.54 13.14 14.90
CA SER A 132 -25.95 13.97 13.75
C SER A 132 -26.01 15.46 14.11
N GLY A 133 -26.56 15.80 15.27
CA GLY A 133 -26.61 17.18 15.76
C GLY A 133 -25.22 17.77 16.02
N LEU A 134 -24.28 16.97 16.53
CA LEU A 134 -22.88 17.39 16.68
C LEU A 134 -22.19 17.58 15.32
N ILE A 135 -22.46 16.71 14.34
CA ILE A 135 -21.94 16.88 12.97
C ILE A 135 -22.40 18.21 12.39
N GLU A 136 -23.68 18.53 12.51
CA GLU A 136 -24.26 19.79 12.03
C GLU A 136 -23.65 20.99 12.77
N ALA A 137 -23.56 20.94 14.10
CA ALA A 137 -22.96 22.01 14.91
C ALA A 137 -21.51 22.29 14.51
N ILE A 138 -20.71 21.25 14.24
CA ILE A 138 -19.32 21.40 13.79
C ILE A 138 -19.27 22.01 12.38
N ASN A 139 -20.09 21.50 11.47
CA ASN A 139 -20.09 21.96 10.08
C ASN A 139 -20.67 23.37 9.90
N ASN A 140 -21.39 23.90 10.89
CA ASN A 140 -21.86 25.29 10.94
C ASN A 140 -20.99 26.19 11.83
N SER A 141 -19.91 25.67 12.41
CA SER A 141 -19.01 26.45 13.27
C SER A 141 -18.14 27.43 12.47
N THR A 142 -17.50 28.35 13.18
CA THR A 142 -16.53 29.30 12.59
C THR A 142 -15.28 28.61 12.02
N LEU A 143 -14.96 27.38 12.47
CA LEU A 143 -13.87 26.58 11.92
C LEU A 143 -14.30 25.66 10.76
N SER A 144 -15.56 25.73 10.30
CA SER A 144 -16.09 24.81 9.28
C SER A 144 -15.37 24.86 7.92
N ALA A 145 -14.61 25.91 7.63
CA ALA A 145 -13.75 25.97 6.44
C ALA A 145 -12.50 25.08 6.54
N HIS A 146 -12.08 24.73 7.76
CA HIS A 146 -10.84 23.99 8.05
C HIS A 146 -11.12 22.64 8.70
N VAL A 147 -12.17 22.52 9.51
CA VAL A 147 -12.58 21.28 10.18
C VAL A 147 -13.94 20.85 9.64
N LYS A 148 -14.05 19.58 9.26
CA LYS A 148 -15.31 18.97 8.82
C LYS A 148 -15.64 17.76 9.68
N ALA A 149 -16.91 17.61 10.01
CA ALA A 149 -17.45 16.43 10.65
C ALA A 149 -18.29 15.60 9.67
N GLY A 150 -18.21 14.28 9.77
CA GLY A 150 -19.05 13.34 9.03
C GLY A 150 -19.41 12.12 9.86
N ALA A 151 -20.31 11.29 9.34
CA ALA A 151 -20.71 10.06 10.00
C ALA A 151 -19.54 9.06 10.10
N GLY A 152 -19.46 8.35 11.23
CA GLY A 152 -18.52 7.25 11.43
C GLY A 152 -19.00 5.92 10.87
N SER A 153 -18.36 4.83 11.29
CA SER A 153 -18.73 3.46 10.88
C SER A 153 -20.04 2.97 11.48
N SER A 154 -20.51 3.59 12.56
CA SER A 154 -21.80 3.35 13.19
C SER A 154 -22.57 4.65 13.36
N SER A 155 -23.89 4.57 13.50
CA SER A 155 -24.77 5.74 13.60
C SER A 155 -24.52 6.62 14.83
N ASN A 156 -23.92 6.07 15.90
CA ASN A 156 -23.53 6.80 17.10
C ASN A 156 -22.10 7.36 17.06
N GLN A 157 -21.44 7.31 15.91
CA GLN A 157 -20.08 7.81 15.73
C GLN A 157 -20.05 8.98 14.75
N LEU A 158 -19.16 9.93 15.03
CA LEU A 158 -18.73 10.94 14.08
C LEU A 158 -17.21 10.96 13.94
N ILE A 159 -16.77 11.35 12.76
CA ILE A 159 -15.36 11.57 12.44
C ILE A 159 -15.17 13.06 12.18
N ILE A 160 -14.28 13.66 12.96
CA ILE A 160 -13.83 15.04 12.79
C ILE A 160 -12.50 14.99 12.04
N SER A 161 -12.37 15.79 10.99
CA SER A 161 -11.20 15.75 10.12
C SER A 161 -10.75 17.14 9.71
N MET A 162 -9.43 17.30 9.53
CA MET A 162 -8.87 18.50 8.90
C MET A 162 -9.10 18.46 7.39
N SER A 163 -9.55 19.58 6.85
CA SER A 163 -9.73 19.78 5.40
C SER A 163 -8.39 19.94 4.69
N ASN A 164 -7.40 20.51 5.38
CA ASN A 164 -6.04 20.62 4.87
C ASN A 164 -5.13 19.54 5.52
N PRO A 165 -4.62 18.57 4.74
CA PRO A 165 -3.76 17.51 5.27
C PRO A 165 -2.37 17.99 5.71
N THR A 166 -1.97 19.23 5.38
CA THR A 166 -0.69 19.80 5.85
C THR A 166 -0.77 20.38 7.26
N ASP A 167 -1.98 20.63 7.79
CA ASP A 167 -2.11 21.23 9.11
C ASP A 167 -1.73 20.17 10.18
N PRO A 168 -0.71 20.44 11.03
CA PRO A 168 -0.08 19.42 11.85
C PRO A 168 -0.83 19.08 13.14
N PHE A 169 -1.93 19.79 13.44
CA PHE A 169 -2.60 19.68 14.73
C PHE A 169 -4.12 19.70 14.62
N LEU A 170 -4.73 18.69 15.24
CA LEU A 170 -6.16 18.59 15.53
C LEU A 170 -6.31 17.91 16.89
N ALA A 171 -6.99 18.57 17.82
CA ALA A 171 -7.36 18.03 19.12
C ALA A 171 -8.84 18.25 19.38
N VAL A 172 -9.48 17.25 19.96
CA VAL A 172 -10.89 17.31 20.35
C VAL A 172 -10.98 16.88 21.81
N THR A 173 -11.68 17.66 22.62
CA THR A 173 -11.93 17.34 24.04
C THR A 173 -13.41 17.53 24.36
N SER A 174 -13.88 16.82 25.39
CA SER A 174 -15.24 16.90 25.91
C SER A 174 -15.18 16.82 27.43
N THR A 175 -16.02 17.58 28.12
CA THR A 175 -16.27 17.42 29.55
C THR A 175 -17.41 16.44 29.86
N ASN A 176 -18.18 16.05 28.84
CA ASN A 176 -19.29 15.10 28.97
C ASN A 176 -18.77 13.66 28.89
N SER A 177 -19.05 12.87 29.93
CA SER A 177 -18.63 11.46 30.06
C SER A 177 -19.31 10.51 29.08
N ASN A 178 -20.41 10.92 28.45
CA ASN A 178 -21.10 10.13 27.44
C ASN A 178 -20.44 10.23 26.05
N LEU A 179 -19.35 11.00 25.92
CA LEU A 179 -18.54 11.10 24.70
C LEU A 179 -17.19 10.42 24.90
N ALA A 180 -16.93 9.37 24.13
CA ALA A 180 -15.62 8.73 24.06
C ALA A 180 -14.85 9.26 22.84
N ILE A 181 -13.67 9.83 23.08
CA ILE A 181 -12.84 10.45 22.04
C ILE A 181 -11.60 9.58 21.82
N VAL A 182 -11.36 9.21 20.56
CA VAL A 182 -10.18 8.46 20.14
C VAL A 182 -9.48 9.25 19.03
N ASN A 183 -8.27 9.72 19.33
CA ASN A 183 -7.43 10.39 18.34
C ASN A 183 -6.89 9.34 17.37
N HIS A 184 -7.26 9.47 16.10
CA HIS A 184 -6.70 8.67 15.03
C HIS A 184 -5.65 9.49 14.30
N ASN A 185 -4.46 9.51 14.90
CA ASN A 185 -3.23 9.80 14.16
C ASN A 185 -2.96 8.55 13.33
N ASP A 186 -3.64 8.42 12.19
CA ASP A 186 -3.68 7.22 11.36
C ASP A 186 -2.29 6.99 10.72
N THR A 187 -1.32 6.55 11.52
CA THR A 187 0.02 6.19 11.07
C THR A 187 0.12 4.69 10.80
N THR A 188 -0.72 3.84 11.40
CA THR A 188 -0.71 2.41 11.13
C THR A 188 -2.03 1.72 11.56
N LYS A 189 -2.48 0.77 10.72
CA LYS A 189 -3.33 -0.40 11.00
C LYS A 189 -4.86 -0.37 10.88
N ASP A 190 -5.61 0.73 10.98
CA ASP A 190 -7.09 0.60 11.02
C ASP A 190 -7.81 0.92 9.70
N ARG A 191 -7.07 1.29 8.66
CA ARG A 191 -7.55 1.05 7.30
C ARG A 191 -7.49 -0.44 7.06
N ARG A 192 -8.63 -1.12 7.18
CA ARG A 192 -8.88 -2.29 6.33
C ARG A 192 -8.55 -1.84 4.92
N GLU A 193 -7.40 -2.27 4.45
CA GLU A 193 -6.89 -2.19 3.09
C GLU A 193 -8.01 -2.63 2.15
N VAL A 194 -8.83 -1.68 1.72
CA VAL A 194 -9.54 -1.80 0.45
C VAL A 194 -8.51 -1.39 -0.58
N ILE A 195 -7.58 -2.31 -0.85
CA ILE A 195 -6.73 -2.24 -2.03
C ILE A 195 -7.72 -2.41 -3.18
N SER A 196 -7.85 -1.36 -3.98
CA SER A 196 -8.57 -1.24 -5.26
C SER A 196 -9.44 -2.42 -5.68
N LYS A 197 -10.71 -2.13 -6.02
CA LYS A 197 -11.53 -3.09 -6.76
C LYS A 197 -10.84 -3.46 -8.07
N ASP A 198 -10.80 -4.74 -8.41
CA ASP A 198 -10.42 -5.17 -9.76
C ASP A 198 -11.43 -4.64 -10.80
N SER A 199 -11.11 -4.77 -12.08
CA SER A 199 -12.02 -4.37 -13.17
C SER A 199 -13.34 -5.17 -13.19
N GLY A 200 -13.51 -6.16 -12.30
CA GLY A 200 -14.74 -6.91 -12.04
C GLY A 200 -15.50 -6.50 -10.77
N GLY A 201 -15.05 -5.45 -10.06
CA GLY A 201 -15.73 -4.89 -8.89
C GLY A 201 -15.50 -5.63 -7.57
N ARG A 202 -14.60 -6.61 -7.50
CA ARG A 202 -14.31 -7.38 -6.28
C ARG A 202 -13.36 -6.63 -5.36
N VAL A 203 -13.70 -6.60 -4.07
CA VAL A 203 -12.85 -6.00 -3.03
C VAL A 203 -11.74 -6.97 -2.67
N LEU A 204 -10.50 -6.63 -3.02
CA LEU A 204 -9.33 -7.43 -2.65
C LEU A 204 -8.97 -7.13 -1.20
N THR A 205 -8.98 -8.16 -0.36
CA THR A 205 -8.48 -8.09 1.01
C THR A 205 -7.09 -8.72 1.06
N LYS A 206 -6.26 -8.34 2.04
CA LYS A 206 -4.89 -8.84 2.21
C LYS A 206 -4.75 -10.37 2.14
N VAL A 207 -5.77 -11.10 2.63
CA VAL A 207 -5.83 -12.56 2.60
C VAL A 207 -6.05 -13.12 1.19
N THR A 208 -6.73 -12.39 0.31
CA THR A 208 -7.00 -12.81 -1.08
C THR A 208 -5.75 -12.68 -1.95
N LEU A 209 -4.91 -11.67 -1.70
CA LEU A 209 -3.64 -11.49 -2.40
C LEU A 209 -2.63 -12.60 -2.08
N GLU A 210 -2.45 -12.98 -0.82
CA GLU A 210 -1.49 -14.03 -0.46
C GLU A 210 -1.88 -15.41 -1.04
N GLY A 211 -3.18 -15.73 -1.11
CA GLY A 211 -3.66 -16.99 -1.69
C GLY A 211 -3.51 -17.10 -3.20
N GLU A 212 -3.66 -16.00 -3.95
CA GLU A 212 -3.47 -16.00 -5.41
C GLU A 212 -2.00 -15.85 -5.82
N TYR A 213 -1.16 -15.20 -5.02
CA TYR A 213 0.27 -15.09 -5.32
C TYR A 213 1.00 -16.45 -5.31
N HIS A 214 0.58 -17.39 -4.45
CA HIS A 214 1.13 -18.75 -4.45
C HIS A 214 0.78 -19.57 -5.71
N LYS A 215 -0.20 -19.14 -6.53
CA LYS A 215 -0.45 -19.78 -7.83
C LYS A 215 0.58 -19.39 -8.89
N TYR A 216 1.25 -18.25 -8.72
CA TYR A 216 2.16 -17.68 -9.73
C TYR A 216 3.63 -17.71 -9.32
N GLU A 217 3.98 -18.29 -8.18
CA GLU A 217 5.37 -18.67 -7.94
C GLU A 217 5.81 -19.66 -9.02
N PRO A 218 6.91 -19.40 -9.75
CA PRO A 218 7.52 -20.42 -10.57
C PRO A 218 7.92 -21.55 -9.62
N LYS A 219 7.22 -22.68 -9.69
CA LYS A 219 7.63 -23.88 -8.97
C LYS A 219 9.12 -24.10 -9.27
N PRO A 220 10.00 -24.24 -8.27
CA PRO A 220 11.40 -24.53 -8.52
C PRO A 220 11.44 -25.75 -9.44
N ALA A 221 12.06 -25.57 -10.62
CA ALA A 221 12.07 -26.56 -11.68
C ALA A 221 12.42 -27.92 -11.06
N SER A 222 11.42 -28.82 -11.06
CA SER A 222 11.51 -30.12 -10.45
C SER A 222 12.74 -30.83 -11.02
N ARG A 223 13.64 -31.24 -10.13
CA ARG A 223 14.72 -32.23 -10.34
C ARG A 223 14.49 -33.07 -11.60
N ILE A 224 15.22 -32.75 -12.67
CA ILE A 224 15.44 -33.67 -13.77
C ILE A 224 16.15 -34.88 -13.16
N ARG A 225 15.41 -35.94 -12.85
CA ARG A 225 16.02 -37.24 -12.53
C ARG A 225 16.68 -37.72 -13.82
N ALA A 226 17.99 -37.96 -13.76
CA ALA A 226 18.69 -38.66 -14.83
C ALA A 226 17.99 -40.01 -15.07
N ARG A 227 17.27 -40.14 -16.18
CA ARG A 227 16.79 -41.45 -16.62
C ARG A 227 18.00 -42.21 -17.16
N LYS A 228 18.23 -43.39 -16.59
CA LYS A 228 19.19 -44.37 -17.08
C LYS A 228 18.78 -44.72 -18.53
N LEU A 229 19.61 -44.35 -19.50
CA LEU A 229 19.43 -44.76 -20.89
C LEU A 229 19.82 -46.23 -20.97
N GLU A 230 18.85 -47.11 -21.22
CA GLU A 230 19.16 -48.49 -21.59
C GLU A 230 19.57 -48.56 -23.06
N PRO A 231 20.61 -49.33 -23.41
CA PRO A 231 21.04 -49.46 -24.80
C PRO A 231 20.02 -50.32 -25.56
N VAL A 232 19.36 -49.72 -26.55
CA VAL A 232 18.54 -50.45 -27.52
C VAL A 232 19.49 -51.12 -28.53
N VAL A 233 19.71 -52.42 -28.39
CA VAL A 233 20.39 -53.23 -29.42
C VAL A 233 19.40 -53.47 -30.56
N LYS A 234 19.58 -52.78 -31.69
CA LYS A 234 18.88 -53.09 -32.94
C LYS A 234 19.57 -54.26 -33.62
N GLY A 235 18.96 -55.45 -33.58
CA GLY A 235 19.32 -56.56 -34.46
C GLY A 235 19.00 -56.21 -35.91
N ARG A 236 20.02 -56.14 -36.76
CA ARG A 236 19.88 -56.01 -38.21
C ARG A 236 19.50 -57.37 -38.78
N THR A 237 18.24 -57.57 -39.17
CA THR A 237 17.85 -58.61 -40.13
C THR A 237 18.12 -58.09 -41.53
N GLY A 238 19.34 -58.32 -42.02
CA GLY A 238 19.71 -58.16 -43.43
C GLY A 238 19.67 -59.51 -44.11
N ARG A 239 18.69 -59.69 -45.00
CA ARG A 239 18.52 -60.83 -45.88
C ARG A 239 19.10 -60.41 -47.23
N ASP A 240 20.36 -60.74 -47.47
CA ASP A 240 20.97 -60.54 -48.78
C ASP A 240 21.01 -61.89 -49.50
N ASN A 241 20.23 -61.96 -50.58
CA ASN A 241 20.33 -62.97 -51.63
C ASN A 241 21.46 -62.55 -52.59
N TYR A 242 22.13 -63.56 -53.14
CA TYR A 242 23.28 -63.57 -54.07
C TYR A 242 24.67 -63.60 -53.42
#